data_AF-A0A136L0H0-F1
#
_entry.id   AF-A0A136L0H0-F1
#
_cell.length_a   1.000
_cell.length_b   1.000
_cell.length_c   1.000
_cell.angle_alpha   90.00
_cell.angle_beta   90.00
_cell.angle_gamma   90.00
#
_symmetry.space_group_name_H-M   'P 1'
#
loop_
_entity.id
_entity.type
_entity.pdbx_description
1 polymer ?
#
loop_
_entity_poly.entity_id
_entity_poly.type
_entity_poly.pdbx_seq_one_letter_code
_entity_poly.pdbx_strand_id
1 'polypeptide(L)'
;MALGVLCNILVCLAVWLTFSARTTLDKIASIIFPITAFVAAGFEHSVANMYFMPYALFIKMFDPEFMSHVGAKLTNLDALTWQAFFINNLIPVTIGNIIGGAVFVAAVYWVIFLRGKKNTTS
;
A
#
# COMPACT_ATOMS: atom_id res chain seq x y z
N MET A 1 2.27 7.42 -7.11
CA MET A 1 0.84 7.19 -7.49
C MET A 1 0.60 5.77 -8.02
N ALA A 2 1.16 5.35 -9.17
CA ALA A 2 0.92 4.01 -9.72
C ALA A 2 1.31 2.87 -8.74
N LEU A 3 2.42 3.05 -8.02
CA LEU A 3 2.84 2.16 -6.93
C LEU A 3 1.76 2.03 -5.84
N GLY A 4 1.05 3.11 -5.52
CA GLY A 4 -0.07 3.09 -4.57
C GLY A 4 -1.32 2.37 -5.10
N VAL A 5 -1.60 2.48 -6.40
CA VAL A 5 -2.71 1.74 -7.03
C VAL A 5 -2.47 0.24 -6.91
N LEU A 6 -1.28 -0.21 -7.33
CA LEU A 6 -0.92 -1.63 -7.29
C LEU A 6 -0.82 -2.17 -5.86
N CYS A 7 -0.31 -1.36 -4.91
CA CYS A 7 -0.33 -1.70 -3.49
C CYS A 7 -1.74 -2.06 -3.04
N ASN A 8 -2.71 -1.16 -3.23
CA ASN A 8 -4.01 -1.35 -2.62
C ASN A 8 -4.87 -2.38 -3.36
N ILE A 9 -4.59 -2.69 -4.63
CA ILE A 9 -5.17 -3.86 -5.31
C ILE A 9 -4.76 -5.14 -4.58
N LEU A 10 -3.48 -5.30 -4.25
CA LEU A 10 -2.98 -6.48 -3.52
C LEU A 10 -3.47 -6.53 -2.08
N VAL A 11 -3.57 -5.39 -1.39
CA VAL A 11 -4.13 -5.31 -0.03
C VAL A 11 -5.62 -5.69 -0.04
N CYS A 12 -6.42 -5.13 -0.96
CA CYS A 12 -7.83 -5.50 -1.09
C CYS A 12 -8.00 -6.98 -1.46
N LEU A 13 -7.14 -7.52 -2.33
CA LEU A 13 -7.12 -8.94 -2.64
C LEU A 13 -6.82 -9.80 -1.41
N ALA A 14 -5.82 -9.43 -0.61
CA ALA A 14 -5.47 -10.14 0.63
C ALA A 14 -6.67 -10.23 1.58
N VAL A 15 -7.33 -9.10 1.83
CA VAL A 15 -8.52 -9.03 2.69
C VAL A 15 -9.67 -9.84 2.07
N TRP A 16 -9.89 -9.74 0.77
CA TRP A 16 -10.94 -10.50 0.09
C TRP A 16 -10.75 -12.02 0.23
N LEU A 17 -9.52 -12.52 0.07
CA LEU A 17 -9.21 -13.94 0.24
C LEU A 17 -9.57 -14.43 1.66
N THR A 18 -9.33 -13.59 2.68
CA THR A 18 -9.68 -13.93 4.08
C THR A 18 -11.18 -14.11 4.33
N PHE A 19 -12.06 -13.59 3.47
CA PHE A 19 -13.50 -13.81 3.57
C PHE A 19 -13.92 -15.24 3.16
N SER A 20 -13.10 -15.93 2.36
CA SER A 20 -13.33 -17.34 1.99
C SER A 20 -12.70 -18.33 2.98
N ALA A 21 -11.78 -17.87 3.82
CA ALA A 21 -11.05 -18.68 4.80
C ALA A 21 -11.97 -19.27 5.89
N ARG A 22 -11.70 -20.51 6.31
CA ARG A 22 -12.49 -21.23 7.33
C ARG A 22 -11.78 -21.31 8.67
N THR A 23 -10.46 -21.19 8.69
CA THR A 23 -9.63 -21.23 9.91
C THR A 23 -8.75 -19.98 10.03
N THR A 24 -8.18 -19.76 11.22
CA THR A 24 -7.17 -18.71 11.42
C THR A 24 -5.93 -18.94 10.57
N LEU A 25 -5.52 -20.20 10.37
CA LEU A 25 -4.37 -20.55 9.54
C LEU A 25 -4.61 -20.19 8.07
N ASP A 26 -5.81 -20.45 7.55
CA ASP A 26 -6.19 -20.07 6.18
C ASP A 26 -6.11 -18.55 5.98
N LYS A 27 -6.54 -17.76 6.98
CA LYS A 27 -6.46 -16.30 6.94
C LYS A 27 -5.01 -15.82 6.91
N ILE A 28 -4.16 -16.38 7.76
CA ILE A 28 -2.73 -16.07 7.79
C ILE A 28 -2.10 -16.38 6.43
N ALA A 29 -2.32 -17.59 5.89
CA ALA A 29 -1.78 -18.01 4.60
C ALA A 29 -2.27 -17.12 3.44
N SER A 30 -3.54 -16.68 3.48
CA SER A 30 -4.15 -15.79 2.47
C SER A 30 -3.52 -14.40 2.45
N ILE A 31 -2.99 -13.93 3.58
CA ILE A 31 -2.39 -12.60 3.71
C ILE A 31 -0.90 -12.62 3.35
N ILE A 32 -0.16 -13.68 3.70
CA ILE A 32 1.30 -13.73 3.54
C ILE A 32 1.74 -13.40 2.11
N PHE A 33 1.19 -14.07 1.10
CA PHE A 33 1.68 -13.91 -0.27
C PHE A 33 1.37 -12.54 -0.88
N PRO A 34 0.12 -12.03 -0.84
CA PRO A 34 -0.16 -10.70 -1.41
C PRO A 34 0.60 -9.57 -0.70
N ILE A 35 0.75 -9.65 0.63
CA ILE A 35 1.44 -8.62 1.40
C ILE A 35 2.95 -8.65 1.13
N THR A 36 3.57 -9.83 1.15
CA THR A 36 5.00 -9.95 0.83
C THR A 36 5.29 -9.53 -0.62
N ALA A 37 4.40 -9.85 -1.56
CA ALA A 37 4.55 -9.44 -2.96
C ALA A 37 4.58 -7.91 -3.13
N PHE A 38 3.65 -7.16 -2.53
CA PHE A 38 3.64 -5.71 -2.70
C PHE A 38 4.84 -5.04 -2.00
N VAL A 39 5.24 -5.57 -0.83
CA VAL A 39 6.39 -5.05 -0.08
C VAL A 39 7.68 -5.30 -0.87
N ALA A 40 7.87 -6.53 -1.37
CA ALA A 40 9.04 -6.88 -2.17
C ALA A 40 9.10 -6.12 -3.50
N ALA A 41 7.94 -5.80 -4.10
CA ALA A 41 7.85 -4.98 -5.31
C ALA A 41 8.05 -3.48 -5.06
N GLY A 42 8.19 -3.04 -3.80
CA GLY A 42 8.35 -1.62 -3.43
C GLY A 42 7.08 -0.79 -3.67
N PHE A 43 5.90 -1.41 -3.62
CA PHE A 43 4.64 -0.68 -3.75
C PHE A 43 4.33 0.11 -2.48
N GLU A 44 3.70 1.28 -2.65
CA GLU A 44 3.56 2.25 -1.56
C GLU A 44 2.17 2.18 -0.91
N HIS A 45 2.17 1.96 0.41
CA HIS A 45 0.95 2.00 1.22
C HIS A 45 0.95 3.25 2.09
N SER A 46 -0.05 4.12 1.94
CA SER A 46 -0.09 5.42 2.62
C SER A 46 0.04 5.29 4.14
N VAL A 47 -0.65 4.34 4.75
CA VAL A 47 -0.61 4.09 6.20
C VAL A 47 0.75 3.55 6.64
N ALA A 48 1.42 2.73 5.82
CA ALA A 48 2.78 2.29 6.14
C ALA A 48 3.76 3.47 6.08
N ASN A 49 3.59 4.35 5.10
CA ASN A 49 4.42 5.53 4.94
C ASN A 49 4.19 6.57 6.06
N MET A 50 2.98 6.63 6.63
CA MET A 50 2.69 7.40 7.86
C MET A 50 3.46 6.89 9.08
N TYR A 51 3.95 5.65 9.07
CA TYR A 51 4.82 5.14 10.13
C TYR A 51 6.30 5.36 9.79
N PHE A 52 6.75 4.83 8.64
CA PHE A 52 8.18 4.82 8.29
C PHE A 52 8.77 6.21 8.09
N MET A 53 8.05 7.13 7.44
CA MET A 53 8.58 8.47 7.13
C MET A 53 8.70 9.34 8.39
N PRO A 54 7.68 9.44 9.27
CA PRO A 54 7.84 10.10 10.56
C PRO A 54 8.91 9.48 11.44
N TYR A 55 9.02 8.14 11.47
CA TYR A 55 10.06 7.46 12.23
C TYR A 55 11.47 7.89 11.77
N ALA A 56 11.72 7.90 10.46
CA ALA A 56 12.98 8.37 9.90
C ALA A 56 13.24 9.86 10.18
N LEU A 57 12.21 10.71 10.10
CA LEU A 57 12.31 12.13 10.43
C LEU A 57 12.65 12.36 11.90
N PHE A 58 12.05 11.60 12.81
CA PHE A 58 12.34 11.70 14.23
C PHE A 58 13.76 11.26 14.56
N ILE A 59 14.27 10.17 13.96
CA ILE A 59 15.68 9.80 14.12
C ILE A 59 16.59 10.94 13.64
N LYS A 60 16.31 11.51 12.46
CA LYS A 60 17.08 12.64 11.92
C LYS A 60 17.10 13.86 12.85
N MET A 61 16.01 14.10 13.59
CA MET A 61 15.87 15.27 14.46
C MET A 61 16.37 15.06 15.90
N PHE A 62 16.19 13.86 16.44
CA PHE A 62 16.38 13.59 17.87
C PHE A 62 17.60 12.73 18.18
N ASP A 63 18.28 12.15 17.17
CA ASP A 63 19.48 11.32 17.36
C ASP A 63 20.64 11.75 16.44
N PRO A 64 21.30 12.88 16.76
CA PRO A 64 22.43 13.38 15.99
C PRO A 64 23.66 12.46 16.06
N GLU A 65 23.81 11.68 17.13
CA GLU A 65 24.92 10.73 17.29
C GLU A 65 24.80 9.59 16.27
N PHE A 66 23.63 8.94 16.20
CA PHE A 66 23.35 7.93 15.17
C PHE A 66 23.52 8.52 13.76
N MET A 67 22.99 9.71 13.50
CA MET A 67 23.13 10.39 12.21
C MET A 67 24.57 10.71 11.83
N SER A 68 25.48 10.92 12.78
CA SER A 68 26.90 11.09 12.47
C SER A 68 27.54 9.81 11.90
N HIS A 69 27.06 8.63 12.30
CA HIS A 69 27.59 7.34 11.88
C HIS A 69 27.01 6.83 10.56
N VAL A 70 25.73 7.10 10.30
CA VAL A 70 25.04 6.64 9.07
C VAL A 70 24.79 7.73 8.04
N GLY A 71 24.78 9.00 8.42
CA GLY A 71 24.42 10.12 7.54
C GLY A 71 25.25 10.21 6.28
N ALA A 72 26.56 9.94 6.37
CA ALA A 72 27.47 9.92 5.20
C ALA A 72 27.16 8.80 4.19
N LYS A 73 26.43 7.75 4.59
CA LYS A 73 26.01 6.64 3.71
C LYS A 73 24.63 6.85 3.12
N LEU A 74 23.83 7.77 3.66
CA LEU A 74 22.47 8.04 3.23
C LEU A 74 22.47 9.12 2.15
N THR A 75 22.22 8.72 0.91
CA THR A 75 22.01 9.66 -0.20
C THR A 75 20.70 10.43 -0.03
N ASN A 76 20.69 11.72 -0.37
CA ASN A 76 19.49 12.57 -0.37
C ASN A 76 18.81 12.74 1.00
N LEU A 77 19.57 12.73 2.10
CA LEU A 77 19.01 12.99 3.43
C LEU A 77 18.30 14.36 3.52
N ASP A 78 18.71 15.33 2.71
CA ASP A 78 18.08 16.65 2.62
C ASP A 78 16.65 16.61 2.08
N ALA A 79 16.32 15.61 1.27
CA ALA A 79 14.96 15.40 0.77
C ALA A 79 14.03 14.82 1.85
N LEU A 80 14.57 14.25 2.94
CA LEU A 80 13.78 13.77 4.07
C LEU A 80 13.30 14.96 4.91
N THR A 81 12.15 15.50 4.52
CA THR A 81 11.46 16.62 5.17
C THR A 81 9.96 16.32 5.29
N TRP A 82 9.29 16.99 6.23
CA TRP A 82 7.83 16.92 6.35
C TRP A 82 7.13 17.36 5.07
N GLN A 83 7.59 18.43 4.42
CA GLN A 83 7.01 18.92 3.17
C GLN A 83 7.10 17.89 2.05
N ALA A 84 8.28 17.30 1.83
CA ALA A 84 8.46 16.26 0.82
C ALA A 84 7.63 15.02 1.14
N PHE A 85 7.54 14.63 2.42
CA PHE A 85 6.67 13.53 2.84
C PHE A 85 5.21 13.78 2.47
N PHE A 86 4.63 14.94 2.81
CA PHE A 86 3.22 15.19 2.53
C PHE A 86 2.93 15.34 1.02
N ILE A 87 3.73 16.15 0.32
CA ILE A 87 3.44 16.54 -1.07
C ILE A 87 3.87 15.45 -2.05
N ASN A 88 5.06 14.89 -1.88
CA ASN A 88 5.64 13.97 -2.87
C ASN A 88 5.32 12.51 -2.59
N ASN A 89 4.89 12.17 -1.36
CA ASN A 89 4.59 10.81 -0.97
C ASN A 89 3.13 10.64 -0.53
N LEU A 90 2.73 11.24 0.58
CA LEU A 90 1.47 10.89 1.24
C LEU A 90 0.23 11.16 0.38
N ILE A 91 0.13 12.36 -0.22
CA ILE A 91 -0.98 12.72 -1.10
C ILE A 91 -1.06 11.79 -2.33
N PRO A 92 -0.02 11.68 -3.18
CA PRO A 92 -0.09 10.87 -4.39
C PRO A 92 -0.23 9.37 -4.12
N VAL A 93 0.30 8.87 -3.01
CA VAL A 93 0.14 7.46 -2.60
C VAL A 93 -1.27 7.21 -2.10
N THR A 94 -1.84 8.10 -1.28
CA THR A 94 -3.21 7.96 -0.78
C THR A 94 -4.22 7.97 -1.92
N ILE A 95 -4.09 8.90 -2.87
CA ILE A 95 -4.91 8.92 -4.09
C ILE A 95 -4.77 7.60 -4.85
N GLY A 96 -3.52 7.13 -5.03
CA GLY A 96 -3.26 5.85 -5.66
C GLY A 96 -3.95 4.69 -4.94
N ASN A 97 -3.85 4.61 -3.62
CA ASN A 97 -4.49 3.56 -2.83
C ASN A 97 -6.02 3.61 -2.98
N ILE A 98 -6.64 4.79 -2.91
CA ILE A 98 -8.09 4.95 -3.11
C ILE A 98 -8.50 4.42 -4.50
N ILE A 99 -7.79 4.82 -5.56
CA ILE A 99 -8.04 4.36 -6.92
C ILE A 99 -7.90 2.84 -7.02
N GLY A 100 -6.82 2.26 -6.46
CA GLY A 100 -6.59 0.81 -6.47
C GLY A 100 -7.72 0.03 -5.81
N GLY A 101 -8.20 0.49 -4.66
CA GLY A 101 -9.33 -0.12 -3.95
C GLY A 101 -10.63 0.00 -4.74
N ALA A 102 -10.93 1.18 -5.28
CA ALA A 102 -12.12 1.42 -6.09
C ALA A 102 -12.15 0.53 -7.35
N VAL A 103 -11.02 0.40 -8.04
CA VAL A 103 -10.87 -0.46 -9.23
C VAL A 103 -11.10 -1.93 -8.88
N PHE A 104 -10.51 -2.42 -7.78
CA PHE A 104 -10.70 -3.80 -7.34
C PHE A 104 -12.18 -4.10 -7.04
N VAL A 105 -12.84 -3.23 -6.26
CA VAL A 105 -14.26 -3.37 -5.92
C VAL A 105 -15.14 -3.31 -7.17
N ALA A 106 -14.90 -2.37 -8.07
CA ALA A 106 -15.64 -2.24 -9.32
C ALA A 106 -15.49 -3.49 -10.21
N ALA A 107 -14.28 -4.05 -10.31
CA ALA A 107 -14.02 -5.26 -11.08
C ALA A 107 -14.77 -6.46 -10.51
N VAL A 108 -14.73 -6.66 -9.19
CA VAL A 108 -15.48 -7.74 -8.51
C VAL A 108 -16.98 -7.58 -8.73
N TYR A 109 -17.52 -6.37 -8.55
CA TYR A 109 -18.95 -6.10 -8.73
C TYR A 109 -19.40 -6.38 -10.18
N TRP A 110 -18.61 -5.97 -11.16
CA TRP A 110 -18.90 -6.22 -12.57
C TRP A 110 -18.93 -7.73 -12.89
N VAL A 111 -17.95 -8.49 -12.38
CA VAL A 111 -17.90 -9.95 -12.57
C VAL A 111 -19.13 -10.64 -11.97
N ILE A 112 -19.57 -10.21 -10.80
CA ILE A 112 -20.70 -10.84 -10.08
C ILE A 112 -22.05 -10.47 -10.72
N PHE A 113 -22.29 -9.18 -11.01
CA PHE A 113 -23.63 -8.69 -11.33
C PHE A 113 -23.88 -8.39 -12.81
N LEU A 114 -22.83 -8.07 -13.59
CA LEU A 114 -22.99 -7.51 -14.94
C LEU A 114 -22.53 -8.45 -16.06
N ARG A 115 -21.65 -9.41 -15.76
CA ARG A 115 -21.08 -10.33 -16.75
C ARG A 115 -22.11 -11.29 -17.39
N GLY A 116 -23.23 -11.57 -16.72
CA GLY A 116 -24.26 -12.52 -17.18
C GLY A 116 -25.53 -11.89 -17.78
N LYS A 117 -25.67 -10.56 -17.79
CA LYS A 117 -26.94 -9.89 -18.08
C LYS A 117 -27.21 -9.63 -19.58
N LYS A 118 -26.80 -10.55 -20.47
CA LYS A 118 -26.92 -10.35 -21.94
C LYS A 118 -27.95 -11.19 -22.70
N ASN A 119 -28.55 -12.28 -22.19
CA ASN A 119 -29.36 -13.17 -23.05
C ASN A 119 -30.71 -13.66 -22.48
N THR A 120 -31.61 -12.78 -22.05
CA THR A 120 -33.05 -13.12 -21.95
C THR A 120 -33.91 -11.92 -22.30
N THR A 121 -34.01 -11.62 -23.60
CA THR A 121 -35.21 -10.96 -24.14
C THR A 121 -36.06 -12.06 -24.75
N SER A 122 -37.17 -12.37 -24.07
CA SER A 122 -38.29 -13.16 -24.59
C SER A 122 -38.97 -12.44 -25.75
#